data_AF-A0AAU7QJQ9-F1
#
_entry.id   AF-A0AAU7QJQ9-F1
#
_cell.length_a   1.000
_cell.length_b   1.000
_cell.length_c   1.000
_cell.angle_alpha   90.00
_cell.angle_beta   90.00
_cell.angle_gamma   90.00
#
_symmetry.space_group_name_H-M   'P 1'
#
loop_
_entity.id
_entity.type
_entity.pdbx_description
1 polymer ?
#
loop_
_entity_poly.entity_id
_entity_poly.type
_entity_poly.pdbx_seq_one_letter_code
_entity_poly.pdbx_strand_id
1 'polypeptide(L)'
;MSRSFGLVDYKVQEAEYFLLMMDREGRKNFFGVQFCASAFVSAARSVTFAMQSSLAGTPAFDVWYKPRQAMLRADPLARFFHDFRTLTQHIGENMVGGGSHGKEGTRYWFTPHPELLSVPEQDVLTASKAYFVQILQLVYDCYMELGPLIDGQQHFTDRHYASLGKTIEDAEQAMGWPKGFTDIGDPDALPYRWELIRKHADGCNIEAQFEEWLGRYLPRPEPLPPYQSRAS
;
A
#
# COMPACT_ATOMS: atom_id res chain seq x y z
N MET A 1 -1.03 -3.95 -21.10
CA MET A 1 -0.88 -2.68 -20.37
C MET A 1 -0.79 -3.02 -18.89
N SER A 2 0.26 -2.59 -18.21
CA SER A 2 0.35 -2.64 -16.75
C SER A 2 -0.74 -1.74 -16.16
N ARG A 3 -1.34 -2.16 -15.04
CA ARG A 3 -2.32 -1.34 -14.32
C ARG A 3 -1.58 -0.34 -13.43
N SER A 4 -2.21 0.80 -13.12
CA SER A 4 -1.65 1.78 -12.18
C SER A 4 -1.37 1.13 -10.82
N PHE A 5 -0.27 1.53 -10.18
CA PHE A 5 0.05 1.07 -8.83
C PHE A 5 -0.91 1.68 -7.79
N GLY A 6 -1.63 2.76 -8.11
CA GLY A 6 -2.68 3.32 -7.24
C GLY A 6 -3.83 2.35 -6.92
N LEU A 7 -3.96 1.23 -7.66
CA LEU A 7 -4.87 0.13 -7.27
C LEU A 7 -4.42 -0.57 -5.98
N VAL A 8 -3.11 -0.64 -5.73
CA VAL A 8 -2.53 -1.16 -4.49
C VAL A 8 -2.88 -0.23 -3.33
N ASP A 9 -2.66 1.07 -3.53
CA ASP A 9 -3.00 2.13 -2.57
C ASP A 9 -4.48 2.05 -2.15
N TYR A 10 -5.37 1.97 -3.14
CA TYR A 10 -6.80 1.84 -2.88
C TYR A 10 -7.11 0.60 -2.03
N LYS A 11 -6.47 -0.55 -2.29
CA LYS A 11 -6.70 -1.77 -1.51
C LYS A 11 -6.13 -1.70 -0.10
N VAL A 12 -5.04 -0.96 0.11
CA VAL A 12 -4.55 -0.66 1.46
C VAL A 12 -5.57 0.18 2.22
N GLN A 13 -6.10 1.25 1.62
CA GLN A 13 -7.12 2.11 2.23
C GLN A 13 -8.42 1.34 2.52
N GLU A 14 -8.84 0.45 1.60
CA GLU A 14 -10.01 -0.40 1.79
C GLU A 14 -9.82 -1.38 2.97
N ALA A 15 -8.63 -1.98 3.09
CA ALA A 15 -8.30 -2.86 4.21
C ALA A 15 -8.29 -2.09 5.54
N GLU A 16 -7.62 -0.94 5.58
CA GLU A 16 -7.60 -0.06 6.75
C GLU A 16 -9.01 0.35 7.17
N TYR A 17 -9.86 0.76 6.22
CA TYR A 17 -11.22 1.16 6.49
C TYR A 17 -11.98 0.07 7.25
N PHE A 18 -11.94 -1.18 6.77
CA PHE A 18 -12.63 -2.29 7.44
C PHE A 18 -12.00 -2.68 8.77
N LEU A 19 -10.68 -2.53 8.93
CA LEU A 19 -10.00 -2.72 10.20
C LEU A 19 -10.49 -1.70 11.25
N LEU A 20 -10.53 -0.42 10.89
CA LEU A 20 -11.00 0.65 11.77
C LEU A 20 -12.50 0.55 12.04
N MET A 21 -13.29 0.12 11.06
CA MET A 21 -14.71 -0.14 11.25
C MET A 21 -14.96 -1.31 12.21
N MET A 22 -14.14 -2.37 12.16
CA MET A 22 -14.22 -3.47 13.11
C MET A 22 -14.02 -3.01 14.56
N ASP A 23 -13.07 -2.11 14.78
CA ASP A 23 -12.80 -1.51 16.10
C ASP A 23 -13.99 -0.64 16.58
N ARG A 24 -14.60 0.13 15.67
CA ARG A 24 -15.77 1.00 15.94
C ARG A 24 -17.06 0.24 16.20
N GLU A 25 -17.31 -0.85 15.49
CA GLU A 25 -18.43 -1.77 15.72
C GLU A 25 -18.25 -2.56 17.02
N GLY A 26 -16.99 -2.68 17.45
CA GLY A 26 -16.60 -3.21 18.75
C GLY A 26 -17.44 -2.58 19.87
N ARG A 27 -18.02 -3.45 20.73
CA ARG A 27 -19.00 -3.17 21.82
C ARG A 27 -20.48 -3.14 21.42
N LYS A 28 -20.83 -2.81 20.19
CA LYS A 28 -22.25 -2.57 19.81
C LYS A 28 -22.88 -3.76 19.10
N ASN A 29 -22.11 -4.41 18.22
CA ASN A 29 -22.66 -5.38 17.31
C ASN A 29 -21.64 -6.49 16.99
N PHE A 30 -21.81 -7.66 17.60
CA PHE A 30 -20.93 -8.81 17.33
C PHE A 30 -20.98 -9.24 15.86
N PHE A 31 -22.16 -9.26 15.23
CA PHE A 31 -22.29 -9.56 13.80
C PHE A 31 -21.60 -8.50 12.95
N GLY A 32 -21.68 -7.23 13.35
CA GLY A 32 -20.94 -6.13 12.71
C GLY A 32 -19.42 -6.39 12.69
N VAL A 33 -18.87 -6.89 13.80
CA VAL A 33 -17.46 -7.30 13.89
C VAL A 33 -17.16 -8.47 12.94
N GLN A 34 -18.03 -9.48 12.87
CA GLN A 34 -17.87 -10.59 11.93
C GLN A 34 -17.85 -10.10 10.47
N PHE A 35 -18.78 -9.23 10.09
CA PHE A 35 -18.85 -8.66 8.73
C PHE A 35 -17.61 -7.84 8.40
N CYS A 36 -17.18 -6.97 9.33
CA CYS A 36 -15.97 -6.18 9.15
C CYS A 36 -14.71 -7.05 9.07
N ALA A 37 -14.62 -8.12 9.87
CA ALA A 37 -13.50 -9.07 9.80
C ALA A 37 -13.42 -9.77 8.44
N SER A 38 -14.55 -10.25 7.92
CA SER A 38 -14.59 -10.85 6.58
C SER A 38 -14.18 -9.86 5.49
N ALA A 39 -14.72 -8.63 5.55
CA ALA A 39 -14.40 -7.58 4.59
C ALA A 39 -12.93 -7.15 4.64
N PHE A 40 -12.39 -6.96 5.86
CA PHE A 40 -10.98 -6.66 6.10
C PHE A 40 -10.06 -7.71 5.47
N VAL A 41 -10.30 -8.99 5.77
CA VAL A 41 -9.46 -10.08 5.30
C VAL A 41 -9.53 -10.21 3.78
N SER A 42 -10.70 -9.99 3.19
CA SER A 42 -10.86 -9.91 1.73
C SER A 42 -10.00 -8.78 1.14
N ALA A 43 -10.15 -7.56 1.64
CA ALA A 43 -9.43 -6.38 1.16
C ALA A 43 -7.90 -6.51 1.33
N ALA A 44 -7.44 -6.94 2.51
CA ALA A 44 -6.02 -7.11 2.82
C ALA A 44 -5.35 -8.14 1.90
N ARG A 45 -6.01 -9.26 1.58
CA ARG A 45 -5.46 -10.24 0.61
C ARG A 45 -5.42 -9.67 -0.81
N SER A 46 -6.41 -8.87 -1.20
CA SER A 46 -6.45 -8.22 -2.50
C SER A 46 -5.31 -7.24 -2.74
N VAL A 47 -4.65 -6.69 -1.70
CA VAL A 47 -3.44 -5.86 -1.84
C VAL A 47 -2.37 -6.61 -2.63
N THR A 48 -2.03 -7.84 -2.22
CA THR A 48 -0.99 -8.64 -2.90
C THR A 48 -1.37 -9.02 -4.33
N PHE A 49 -2.66 -9.17 -4.63
CA PHE A 49 -3.14 -9.41 -5.99
C PHE A 49 -3.08 -8.14 -6.84
N ALA A 50 -3.39 -6.98 -6.28
CA ALA A 50 -3.22 -5.69 -6.93
C ALA A 50 -1.74 -5.46 -7.29
N MET A 51 -0.82 -5.73 -6.37
CA MET A 51 0.63 -5.63 -6.64
C MET A 51 1.06 -6.50 -7.83
N GLN A 52 0.68 -7.78 -7.81
CA GLN A 52 0.99 -8.72 -8.91
C GLN A 52 0.37 -8.29 -10.24
N SER A 53 -0.80 -7.66 -10.20
CA SER A 53 -1.50 -7.18 -11.40
C SER A 53 -0.88 -5.91 -11.98
N SER A 54 -0.50 -4.96 -11.12
CA SER A 54 0.09 -3.67 -11.50
C SER A 54 1.54 -3.84 -12.00
N LEU A 55 2.28 -4.80 -11.44
CA LEU A 55 3.68 -5.08 -11.80
C LEU A 55 3.86 -6.34 -12.65
N ALA A 56 2.78 -6.83 -13.27
CA ALA A 56 2.82 -7.98 -14.15
C ALA A 56 3.79 -7.74 -15.33
N GLY A 57 4.75 -8.65 -15.50
CA GLY A 57 5.75 -8.58 -16.57
C GLY A 57 6.94 -7.66 -16.29
N THR A 58 7.10 -7.17 -15.06
CA THR A 58 8.27 -6.42 -14.62
C THR A 58 9.31 -7.36 -14.00
N PRO A 59 10.46 -7.66 -14.66
CA PRO A 59 11.42 -8.64 -14.16
C PRO A 59 11.99 -8.30 -12.77
N ALA A 60 12.17 -7.00 -12.49
CA ALA A 60 12.62 -6.53 -11.18
C ALA A 60 11.63 -6.90 -10.06
N PHE A 61 10.32 -6.83 -10.35
CA PHE A 61 9.29 -7.21 -9.39
C PHE A 61 9.28 -8.72 -9.15
N ASP A 62 9.43 -9.55 -10.19
CA ASP A 62 9.46 -11.01 -10.03
C ASP A 62 10.61 -11.45 -9.12
N VAL A 63 11.80 -10.88 -9.33
CA VAL A 63 12.98 -11.14 -8.49
C VAL A 63 12.75 -10.67 -7.05
N TRP A 64 12.17 -9.48 -6.88
CA TRP A 64 11.92 -8.87 -5.57
C TRP A 64 10.82 -9.58 -4.77
N TYR A 65 9.74 -10.00 -5.44
CA TYR A 65 8.52 -10.50 -4.80
C TYR A 65 8.58 -11.99 -4.47
N LYS A 66 9.27 -12.80 -5.27
CA LYS A 66 9.38 -14.25 -5.04
C LYS A 66 9.85 -14.64 -3.63
N PRO A 67 10.95 -14.08 -3.07
CA PRO A 67 11.35 -14.39 -1.70
C PRO A 67 10.33 -13.89 -0.66
N ARG A 68 9.73 -12.71 -0.85
CA ARG A 68 8.70 -12.16 0.04
C ARG A 68 7.43 -12.99 0.08
N GLN A 69 7.02 -13.52 -1.08
CA GLN A 69 5.91 -14.46 -1.17
C GLN A 69 6.20 -15.75 -0.39
N ALA A 70 7.44 -16.25 -0.41
CA ALA A 70 7.83 -17.40 0.40
C ALA A 70 7.79 -17.09 1.90
N MET A 71 8.23 -15.89 2.31
CA MET A 71 8.14 -15.43 3.70
C MET A 71 6.68 -15.38 4.17
N LEU A 72 5.77 -14.78 3.39
CA LEU A 72 4.34 -14.75 3.72
C LEU A 72 3.69 -16.13 3.79
N ARG A 73 4.16 -17.10 2.99
CA ARG A 73 3.66 -18.50 3.07
C ARG A 73 4.11 -19.22 4.33
N ALA A 74 5.28 -18.85 4.85
CA ALA A 74 5.88 -19.43 6.05
C ALA A 74 5.41 -18.72 7.34
N ASP A 75 4.97 -17.47 7.24
CA ASP A 75 4.43 -16.71 8.38
C ASP A 75 3.07 -17.29 8.85
N PRO A 76 2.95 -17.73 10.12
CA PRO A 76 1.72 -18.34 10.61
C PRO A 76 0.51 -17.40 10.58
N LEU A 77 0.72 -16.10 10.82
CA LEU A 77 -0.36 -15.12 10.86
C LEU A 77 -0.90 -14.85 9.44
N ALA A 78 -0.02 -14.62 8.47
CA ALA A 78 -0.38 -14.45 7.08
C ALA A 78 -1.03 -15.71 6.49
N ARG A 79 -0.56 -16.90 6.91
CA ARG A 79 -1.19 -18.18 6.55
C ARG A 79 -2.60 -18.30 7.13
N PHE A 80 -2.79 -17.99 8.41
CA PHE A 80 -4.12 -17.96 9.02
C PHE A 80 -5.07 -17.03 8.27
N PHE A 81 -4.67 -15.80 7.96
CA PHE A 81 -5.54 -14.87 7.24
C PHE A 81 -5.79 -15.26 5.77
N HIS A 82 -4.87 -16.01 5.15
CA HIS A 82 -5.15 -16.66 3.88
C HIS A 82 -6.29 -17.67 3.98
N ASP A 83 -6.22 -18.54 4.97
CA ASP A 83 -7.16 -19.63 5.13
C ASP A 83 -8.52 -19.08 5.60
N PHE A 84 -8.54 -18.09 6.49
CA PHE A 84 -9.75 -17.36 6.90
C PHE A 84 -10.47 -16.74 5.68
N ARG A 85 -9.75 -16.06 4.78
CA ARG A 85 -10.34 -15.54 3.54
C ARG A 85 -10.96 -16.67 2.70
N THR A 86 -10.28 -17.80 2.62
CA THR A 86 -10.74 -18.94 1.81
C THR A 86 -12.02 -19.54 2.40
N LEU A 87 -12.06 -19.80 3.69
CA LEU A 87 -13.25 -20.33 4.37
C LEU A 87 -14.45 -19.38 4.25
N THR A 88 -14.24 -18.08 4.49
CA THR A 88 -15.32 -17.08 4.37
C THR A 88 -15.87 -16.97 2.96
N GLN A 89 -15.03 -16.99 1.93
CA GLN A 89 -15.48 -16.78 0.54
C GLN A 89 -15.99 -18.05 -0.14
N HIS A 90 -15.46 -19.22 0.21
CA HIS A 90 -15.81 -20.48 -0.44
C HIS A 90 -16.89 -21.27 0.32
N ILE A 91 -16.92 -21.17 1.65
CA ILE A 91 -17.83 -21.95 2.52
C ILE A 91 -18.87 -21.03 3.19
N GLY A 92 -18.51 -19.77 3.45
CA GLY A 92 -19.37 -18.80 4.12
C GLY A 92 -19.23 -18.76 5.64
N GLU A 93 -18.26 -19.49 6.20
CA GLU A 93 -18.03 -19.53 7.64
C GLU A 93 -17.12 -18.39 8.10
N ASN A 94 -17.51 -17.73 9.20
CA ASN A 94 -16.71 -16.69 9.83
C ASN A 94 -15.94 -17.25 11.02
N MET A 95 -14.63 -17.02 11.04
CA MET A 95 -13.76 -17.54 12.09
C MET A 95 -13.86 -16.76 13.39
N VAL A 96 -14.46 -15.56 13.39
CA VAL A 96 -14.74 -14.80 14.61
C VAL A 96 -15.98 -15.40 15.26
N GLY A 97 -15.82 -16.25 16.27
CA GLY A 97 -16.95 -17.00 16.85
C GLY A 97 -17.27 -16.69 18.31
N GLY A 98 -16.50 -15.82 18.96
CA GLY A 98 -16.79 -15.42 20.33
C GLY A 98 -16.30 -14.02 20.65
N GLY A 99 -16.89 -13.44 21.70
CA GLY A 99 -16.42 -12.18 22.26
C GLY A 99 -16.81 -12.07 23.73
N SER A 100 -16.06 -11.27 24.46
CA SER A 100 -16.34 -10.94 25.85
C SER A 100 -16.20 -9.44 26.05
N HIS A 101 -17.05 -8.89 26.93
CA HIS A 101 -17.00 -7.50 27.33
C HIS A 101 -16.75 -7.44 28.83
N GLY A 102 -15.73 -6.70 29.24
CA GLY A 102 -15.36 -6.53 30.64
C GLY A 102 -14.80 -5.14 30.93
N LYS A 103 -14.35 -4.93 32.17
CA LYS A 103 -13.80 -3.64 32.63
C LYS A 103 -12.56 -3.21 31.84
N GLU A 104 -11.79 -4.16 31.31
CA GLU A 104 -10.58 -3.92 30.50
C GLU A 104 -10.88 -3.68 29.01
N GLY A 105 -12.16 -3.75 28.60
CA GLY A 105 -12.58 -3.56 27.22
C GLY A 105 -13.29 -4.78 26.61
N THR A 106 -13.48 -4.74 25.30
CA THR A 106 -14.08 -5.82 24.53
C THR A 106 -12.99 -6.59 23.81
N ARG A 107 -13.03 -7.92 23.90
CA ARG A 107 -12.13 -8.81 23.18
C ARG A 107 -12.93 -9.82 22.36
N TYR A 108 -12.44 -10.14 21.18
CA TYR A 108 -13.04 -11.10 20.26
C TYR A 108 -12.05 -12.21 19.97
N TRP A 109 -12.54 -13.41 19.73
CA TRP A 109 -11.71 -14.61 19.60
C TRP A 109 -12.02 -15.33 18.30
N PHE A 110 -10.98 -15.91 17.72
CA PHE A 110 -11.13 -16.85 16.62
C PHE A 110 -11.56 -18.22 17.17
N THR A 111 -12.45 -18.89 16.46
CA THR A 111 -12.86 -20.25 16.78
C THR A 111 -12.01 -21.24 15.98
N PRO A 112 -11.44 -22.29 16.60
CA PRO A 112 -10.77 -23.36 15.89
C PRO A 112 -11.68 -24.00 14.84
N HIS A 113 -11.14 -24.28 13.67
CA HIS A 113 -11.86 -24.92 12.56
C HIS A 113 -11.05 -26.10 12.03
N PRO A 114 -11.66 -27.24 11.63
CA PRO A 114 -10.93 -28.43 11.18
C PRO A 114 -9.99 -28.21 9.99
N GLU A 115 -10.32 -27.24 9.12
CA GLU A 115 -9.49 -26.86 7.96
C GLU A 115 -8.39 -25.85 8.28
N LEU A 116 -8.31 -25.35 9.52
CA LEU A 116 -7.26 -24.44 9.99
C LEU A 116 -6.20 -25.21 10.78
N LEU A 117 -4.93 -24.94 10.47
CA LEU A 117 -3.80 -25.50 11.23
C LEU A 117 -3.76 -24.98 12.67
N SER A 118 -4.02 -23.68 12.84
CA SER A 118 -4.06 -23.01 14.14
C SER A 118 -4.80 -21.69 14.01
N VAL A 119 -5.26 -21.15 15.14
CA VAL A 119 -5.81 -19.79 15.24
C VAL A 119 -4.85 -18.92 16.05
N PRO A 120 -4.76 -17.60 15.77
CA PRO A 120 -3.96 -16.68 16.58
C PRO A 120 -4.38 -16.70 18.05
N GLU A 121 -3.41 -16.63 18.95
CA GLU A 121 -3.66 -16.49 20.40
C GLU A 121 -4.14 -15.08 20.77
N GLN A 122 -3.79 -14.08 19.95
CA GLN A 122 -4.22 -12.70 20.15
C GLN A 122 -5.71 -12.55 19.84
N ASP A 123 -6.34 -11.54 20.41
CA ASP A 123 -7.71 -11.19 20.03
C ASP A 123 -7.77 -10.76 18.55
N VAL A 124 -8.97 -10.86 17.97
CA VAL A 124 -9.22 -10.61 16.54
C VAL A 124 -8.69 -9.25 16.08
N LEU A 125 -8.90 -8.18 16.85
CA LEU A 125 -8.45 -6.85 16.46
C LEU A 125 -6.93 -6.75 16.51
N THR A 126 -6.30 -7.27 17.56
CA THR A 126 -4.84 -7.27 17.68
C THR A 126 -4.18 -8.07 16.55
N ALA A 127 -4.68 -9.28 16.26
CA ALA A 127 -4.18 -10.10 15.16
C ALA A 127 -4.38 -9.41 13.80
N SER A 128 -5.53 -8.75 13.59
CA SER A 128 -5.85 -8.05 12.35
C SER A 128 -4.96 -6.82 12.14
N LYS A 129 -4.70 -6.03 13.19
CA LYS A 129 -3.74 -4.92 13.16
C LYS A 129 -2.33 -5.41 12.82
N ALA A 130 -1.88 -6.48 13.47
CA ALA A 130 -0.57 -7.07 13.20
C ALA A 130 -0.44 -7.53 11.73
N TYR A 131 -1.49 -8.17 11.19
CA TYR A 131 -1.50 -8.58 9.79
C TYR A 131 -1.55 -7.41 8.82
N PHE A 132 -2.35 -6.38 9.10
CA PHE A 132 -2.39 -5.16 8.30
C PHE A 132 -1.00 -4.50 8.23
N VAL A 133 -0.32 -4.38 9.37
CA VAL A 133 1.06 -3.86 9.42
C VAL A 133 2.02 -4.70 8.57
N GLN A 134 1.92 -6.03 8.58
CA GLN A 134 2.75 -6.88 7.71
C GLN A 134 2.49 -6.60 6.21
N ILE A 135 1.22 -6.46 5.81
CA ILE A 135 0.86 -6.16 4.41
C ILE A 135 1.30 -4.75 4.03
N LEU A 136 1.11 -3.77 4.91
CA LEU A 136 1.52 -2.40 4.68
C LEU A 136 3.06 -2.29 4.57
N GLN A 137 3.79 -3.01 5.41
CA GLN A 137 5.26 -3.09 5.33
C GLN A 137 5.72 -3.66 3.98
N LEU A 138 5.04 -4.68 3.46
CA LEU A 138 5.33 -5.23 2.13
C LEU A 138 5.13 -4.19 1.02
N VAL A 139 4.08 -3.38 1.11
CA VAL A 139 3.81 -2.30 0.14
C VAL A 139 4.86 -1.19 0.28
N TYR A 140 5.21 -0.80 1.50
CA TYR A 140 6.28 0.17 1.78
C TYR A 140 7.61 -0.29 1.17
N ASP A 141 8.01 -1.54 1.40
CA ASP A 141 9.25 -2.10 0.83
C ASP A 141 9.24 -2.05 -0.71
N CYS A 142 8.06 -2.22 -1.32
CA CYS A 142 7.90 -2.11 -2.76
C CYS A 142 8.18 -0.67 -3.24
N TYR A 143 7.67 0.33 -2.53
CA TYR A 143 7.97 1.74 -2.80
C TYR A 143 9.44 2.10 -2.57
N MET A 144 10.11 1.47 -1.60
CA MET A 144 11.52 1.74 -1.34
C MET A 144 12.45 1.16 -2.41
N GLU A 145 12.17 -0.04 -2.91
CA GLU A 145 13.07 -0.76 -3.82
C GLU A 145 12.70 -0.59 -5.29
N LEU A 146 11.41 -0.44 -5.59
CA LEU A 146 10.88 -0.31 -6.94
C LEU A 146 10.24 1.06 -7.18
N GLY A 147 10.44 2.02 -6.28
CA GLY A 147 9.83 3.36 -6.30
C GLY A 147 9.83 4.05 -7.67
N PRO A 148 10.96 4.17 -8.38
CA PRO A 148 10.99 4.77 -9.71
C PRO A 148 10.14 4.04 -10.78
N LEU A 149 9.68 2.82 -10.53
CA LEU A 149 8.77 2.10 -11.42
C LEU A 149 7.28 2.35 -11.10
N ILE A 150 6.96 2.79 -9.88
CA ILE A 150 5.59 2.79 -9.36
C ILE A 150 5.13 4.13 -8.77
N ASP A 151 6.04 5.05 -8.52
CA ASP A 151 5.78 6.36 -7.91
C ASP A 151 6.33 7.46 -8.80
N GLY A 152 5.46 8.29 -9.39
CA GLY A 152 5.86 9.43 -10.20
C GLY A 152 6.75 10.43 -9.45
N GLN A 153 6.58 10.54 -8.12
CA GLN A 153 7.43 11.40 -7.30
C GLN A 153 8.90 10.92 -7.26
N GLN A 154 9.13 9.62 -7.42
CA GLN A 154 10.45 9.01 -7.44
C GLN A 154 10.97 8.81 -8.88
N HIS A 155 10.07 8.58 -9.84
CA HIS A 155 10.38 8.43 -11.25
C HIS A 155 10.88 9.75 -11.86
N PHE A 156 10.13 10.83 -11.70
CA PHE A 156 10.42 12.12 -12.34
C PHE A 156 11.40 12.95 -11.51
N THR A 157 12.62 12.44 -11.36
CA THR A 157 13.74 13.12 -10.71
C THR A 157 14.91 13.27 -11.67
N ASP A 158 15.68 14.34 -11.49
CA ASP A 158 16.92 14.59 -12.21
C ASP A 158 17.89 13.42 -12.09
N ARG A 159 18.07 12.90 -10.88
CA ARG A 159 18.94 11.77 -10.58
C ARG A 159 18.49 10.49 -11.30
N HIS A 160 17.19 10.18 -11.29
CA HIS A 160 16.70 8.98 -11.96
C HIS A 160 16.85 9.10 -13.48
N TYR A 161 16.45 10.22 -14.07
CA TYR A 161 16.56 10.42 -15.51
C TYR A 161 18.02 10.45 -15.99
N ALA A 162 18.92 11.08 -15.23
CA ALA A 162 20.36 11.05 -15.51
C ALA A 162 20.91 9.61 -15.50
N SER A 163 20.44 8.75 -14.59
CA SER A 163 20.84 7.34 -14.55
C SER A 163 20.40 6.54 -15.78
N LEU A 164 19.38 7.02 -16.49
CA LEU A 164 18.89 6.45 -17.74
C LEU A 164 19.53 7.09 -18.98
N GLY A 165 20.44 8.07 -18.80
CA GLY A 165 20.98 8.87 -19.89
C GLY A 165 19.93 9.78 -20.55
N LYS A 166 18.87 10.14 -19.82
CA LYS A 166 17.75 10.95 -20.29
C LYS A 166 17.78 12.36 -19.70
N THR A 167 17.10 13.26 -20.39
CA THR A 167 16.99 14.69 -20.05
C THR A 167 15.61 15.02 -19.49
N ILE A 168 15.43 16.27 -19.04
CA ILE A 168 14.11 16.75 -18.60
C ILE A 168 13.12 16.84 -19.77
N GLU A 169 13.59 17.09 -20.98
CA GLU A 169 12.75 17.08 -22.18
C GLU A 169 12.21 15.68 -22.50
N ASP A 170 12.97 14.63 -22.15
CA ASP A 170 12.47 13.25 -22.24
C ASP A 170 11.44 12.94 -21.14
N ALA A 171 11.49 13.64 -20.00
CA ALA A 171 10.49 13.54 -18.95
C ALA A 171 9.17 14.21 -19.36
N GLU A 172 9.24 15.40 -19.96
CA GLU A 172 8.08 16.07 -20.55
C GLU A 172 7.40 15.19 -21.60
N GLN A 173 8.19 14.59 -22.50
CA GLN A 173 7.65 13.68 -23.51
C GLN A 173 7.00 12.43 -22.90
N ALA A 174 7.56 11.88 -21.81
CA ALA A 174 6.96 10.76 -21.10
C ALA A 174 5.60 11.12 -20.44
N MET A 175 5.42 12.38 -20.05
CA MET A 175 4.13 12.92 -19.59
C MET A 175 3.16 13.25 -20.75
N GLY A 176 3.57 13.05 -22.01
CA GLY A 176 2.80 13.42 -23.19
C GLY A 176 2.88 14.90 -23.55
N TRP A 177 3.82 15.65 -22.97
CA TRP A 177 4.04 17.06 -23.28
C TRP A 177 5.08 17.22 -24.40
N PRO A 178 5.03 18.32 -25.17
CA PRO A 178 6.11 18.66 -26.12
C PRO A 178 7.46 18.84 -25.40
N LYS A 179 8.57 18.56 -26.10
CA LYS A 179 9.92 18.89 -25.59
C LYS A 179 10.07 20.40 -25.45
N GLY A 180 10.63 20.85 -24.32
CA GLY A 180 10.76 22.25 -23.94
C GLY A 180 9.46 22.87 -23.40
N PHE A 181 8.40 22.09 -23.16
CA PHE A 181 7.11 22.65 -22.72
C PHE A 181 7.20 23.40 -21.39
N THR A 182 8.06 22.95 -20.48
CA THR A 182 8.26 23.60 -19.18
C THR A 182 9.44 24.59 -19.19
N ASP A 183 10.13 24.75 -20.32
CA ASP A 183 11.25 25.67 -20.44
C ASP A 183 10.75 27.11 -20.65
N ILE A 184 10.97 27.94 -19.64
CA ILE A 184 10.64 29.38 -19.66
C ILE A 184 11.86 30.27 -19.97
N GLY A 185 13.00 29.68 -20.33
CA GLY A 185 14.24 30.39 -20.65
C GLY A 185 15.04 30.87 -19.44
N ASP A 186 14.62 30.52 -18.22
CA ASP A 186 15.38 30.77 -16.99
C ASP A 186 16.14 29.50 -16.54
N PRO A 187 17.48 29.52 -16.52
CA PRO A 187 18.29 28.40 -16.03
C PRO A 187 17.99 27.99 -14.59
N ASP A 188 17.59 28.94 -13.73
CA ASP A 188 17.28 28.66 -12.32
C ASP A 188 15.93 27.95 -12.17
N ALA A 189 15.11 27.88 -13.22
CA ALA A 189 13.83 27.19 -13.20
C ALA A 189 13.95 25.65 -13.28
N LEU A 190 15.12 25.10 -13.56
CA LEU A 190 15.29 23.65 -13.78
C LEU A 190 14.75 22.76 -12.64
N PRO A 191 15.02 23.03 -11.34
CA PRO A 191 14.43 22.25 -10.24
C PRO A 191 12.91 22.34 -10.19
N TYR A 192 12.34 23.50 -10.53
CA TYR A 192 10.90 23.76 -10.57
C TYR A 192 10.22 23.05 -11.73
N ARG A 193 10.89 22.92 -12.88
CA ARG A 193 10.41 22.12 -14.01
C ARG A 193 10.22 20.66 -13.60
N TRP A 194 11.18 20.09 -12.89
CA TRP A 194 11.07 18.73 -12.33
C TRP A 194 9.94 18.62 -11.30
N GLU A 195 9.79 19.61 -10.41
CA GLU A 195 8.71 19.62 -9.43
C GLU A 195 7.33 19.71 -10.10
N LEU A 196 7.19 20.51 -11.16
CA LEU A 196 5.96 20.64 -11.94
C LEU A 196 5.57 19.30 -12.58
N ILE A 197 6.52 18.61 -13.21
CA ILE A 197 6.29 17.28 -13.80
C ILE A 197 5.80 16.31 -12.72
N ARG A 198 6.49 16.24 -11.57
CA ARG A 198 6.09 15.38 -10.45
C ARG A 198 4.67 15.67 -9.95
N LYS A 199 4.29 16.95 -9.82
CA LYS A 199 2.94 17.35 -9.38
C LYS A 199 1.83 16.87 -10.31
N HIS A 200 2.14 16.63 -11.58
CA HIS A 200 1.20 16.11 -12.58
C HIS A 200 1.26 14.60 -12.75
N ALA A 201 2.28 13.94 -12.20
CA ALA A 201 2.43 12.50 -12.24
C ALA A 201 1.66 11.83 -11.10
N ASP A 202 1.13 10.64 -11.36
CA ASP A 202 0.56 9.79 -10.31
C ASP A 202 1.63 9.45 -9.27
N GLY A 203 1.28 9.49 -7.98
CA GLY A 203 2.17 9.15 -6.87
C GLY A 203 1.51 8.20 -5.87
N CYS A 204 2.20 7.94 -4.75
CA CYS A 204 1.63 7.15 -3.66
C CYS A 204 0.55 7.94 -2.89
N ASN A 205 -0.63 7.34 -2.77
CA ASN A 205 -1.82 7.90 -2.10
C ASN A 205 -1.99 7.40 -0.65
N ILE A 206 -1.04 6.59 -0.15
CA ILE A 206 -1.11 5.97 1.18
C ILE A 206 0.07 6.36 2.09
N GLU A 207 0.66 7.52 1.86
CA GLU A 207 1.79 8.00 2.66
C GLU A 207 1.40 8.22 4.13
N ALA A 208 0.19 8.73 4.38
CA ALA A 208 -0.35 8.88 5.73
C ALA A 208 -0.42 7.53 6.47
N GLN A 209 -0.74 6.44 5.77
CA GLN A 209 -0.77 5.10 6.36
C GLN A 209 0.63 4.63 6.74
N PHE A 210 1.66 4.90 5.91
CA PHE A 210 3.04 4.56 6.27
C PHE A 210 3.51 5.33 7.50
N GLU A 211 3.15 6.60 7.61
CA GLU A 211 3.45 7.41 8.78
C GLU A 211 2.71 6.88 10.03
N GLU A 212 1.39 6.73 9.95
CA GLU A 212 0.55 6.35 11.09
C GLU A 212 0.88 4.95 11.62
N TRP A 213 1.02 3.96 10.72
CA TRP A 213 1.14 2.56 11.12
C TRP A 213 2.59 2.06 11.22
N LEU A 214 3.52 2.65 10.48
CA LEU A 214 4.93 2.21 10.46
C LEU A 214 5.88 3.27 11.02
N GLY A 215 5.47 4.54 11.15
CA GLY A 215 6.37 5.64 11.49
C GLY A 215 7.44 5.88 10.42
N ARG A 216 7.11 5.68 9.14
CA ARG A 216 8.07 5.75 8.02
C ARG A 216 7.58 6.68 6.91
N TYR A 217 8.53 7.19 6.14
CA TYR A 217 8.30 8.15 5.05
C TYR A 217 8.98 7.67 3.78
N LEU A 218 8.40 8.03 2.63
CA LEU A 218 8.98 7.71 1.33
C LEU A 218 10.12 8.68 0.97
N PRO A 219 11.15 8.24 0.23
CA PRO A 219 12.24 9.09 -0.20
C PRO A 219 11.78 9.98 -1.36
N ARG A 220 11.25 11.17 -1.04
CA ARG A 220 10.81 12.14 -2.04
C ARG A 220 11.64 13.42 -1.98
N PRO A 221 11.79 14.14 -3.10
CA PRO A 221 12.36 15.48 -3.08
C PRO A 221 11.55 16.41 -2.18
N GLU A 222 12.22 17.25 -1.40
CA GLU A 222 11.55 18.28 -0.60
C GLU A 222 10.81 19.28 -1.52
N PRO A 223 9.62 19.77 -1.11
CA PRO A 223 8.93 20.83 -1.83
C PRO A 223 9.82 22.07 -1.95
N LEU A 224 9.84 22.67 -3.14
CA LEU A 224 10.59 23.91 -3.35
C LEU A 224 9.78 25.11 -2.80
N PRO A 225 10.45 26.20 -2.37
CA PRO A 225 9.76 27.46 -2.09
C PRO A 225 9.04 27.96 -3.35
N PRO A 226 8.12 28.93 -3.29
CA PRO A 226 7.52 29.50 -4.49
C PRO A 226 8.59 30.03 -5.46
N TYR A 227 8.47 29.68 -6.75
CA TYR A 227 9.40 30.17 -7.77
C TYR A 227 9.39 31.71 -7.81
N GLN A 228 10.58 32.30 -7.75
CA GLN A 228 10.79 33.73 -7.88
C GLN A 228 11.55 33.98 -9.16
N SER A 229 10.85 34.52 -10.17
CA SER A 229 11.51 34.95 -11.40
C SER A 229 12.51 36.05 -11.06
N ARG A 230 13.74 35.94 -11.59
CA ARG A 230 14.63 37.09 -11.65
C ARG A 230 13.93 38.14 -12.51
N ALA A 231 13.47 39.21 -11.89
CA ALA A 231 12.93 40.35 -12.62
C ALA A 231 13.91 40.73 -13.75
N SER A 232 13.40 40.79 -14.98
CA SER A 232 14.13 41.17 -16.18
C SER A 232 14.58 42.63 -16.17
#